data_AF-A0A5N6E812-F1
#
_entry.id   AF-A0A5N6E812-F1
#
_cell.length_a   1.000
_cell.length_b   1.000
_cell.length_c   1.000
_cell.angle_alpha   90.00
_cell.angle_beta   90.00
_cell.angle_gamma   90.00
#
_symmetry.space_group_name_H-M   'P 1'
#
loop_
_entity.id
_entity.type
_entity.pdbx_description
1 polymer ?
#
loop_
_entity_poly.entity_id
_entity_poly.type
_entity_poly.pdbx_seq_one_letter_code
_entity_poly.pdbx_strand_id
1 'polypeptide(L)'
;MSTGKVGVSACLDYLSSTNASAMFLSKPEVLQALNIVVGYYPKTSEETIPLGSNKHFNIDPSSVERFDLGAGLEVLGGFFVSVSAATSRFLINCQIKDAACYQEGKLSTVMAAYRREGPPSVYGLEAFLKKLGIRVTHIRRVNSQGQDIPRFKIITGLASPADGKSLAHPPIVSKHGAGPREV
;
A
#
# COMPACT_ATOMS: atom_id res chain seq x y z
N MET A 1 33.87 -11.21 -14.86
CA MET A 1 32.43 -11.37 -14.59
C MET A 1 31.67 -10.62 -15.67
N SER A 2 30.87 -11.32 -16.48
CA SER A 2 30.01 -10.69 -17.49
C SER A 2 28.74 -10.20 -16.80
N THR A 3 28.69 -8.93 -16.42
CA THR A 3 27.49 -8.29 -15.87
C THR A 3 26.34 -8.42 -16.88
N GLY A 4 25.16 -8.86 -16.45
CA GLY A 4 23.94 -8.88 -17.30
C GLY A 4 23.48 -10.23 -17.86
N LYS A 5 24.09 -11.36 -17.49
CA LYS A 5 23.57 -12.71 -17.83
C LYS A 5 23.25 -13.50 -16.56
N VAL A 6 22.06 -14.09 -16.51
CA VAL A 6 21.59 -14.94 -15.40
C VAL A 6 21.44 -16.38 -15.90
N GLY A 7 22.30 -17.28 -15.43
CA GLY A 7 22.31 -18.69 -15.84
C GLY A 7 21.34 -19.54 -15.02
N VAL A 8 20.05 -19.55 -15.38
CA VAL A 8 19.02 -20.34 -14.68
C VAL A 8 19.30 -21.85 -14.78
N SER A 9 19.72 -22.32 -15.97
CA SER A 9 20.10 -23.73 -16.18
C SER A 9 21.24 -24.18 -15.28
N ALA A 10 22.31 -23.37 -15.17
CA ALA A 10 23.43 -23.67 -14.29
C ALA A 10 23.02 -23.80 -12.81
N CYS A 11 22.04 -22.99 -12.38
CA CYS A 11 21.47 -23.13 -11.05
C CYS A 11 20.62 -24.40 -10.92
N LEU A 12 19.89 -24.81 -11.96
CA LEU A 12 19.09 -26.04 -11.94
C LEU A 12 19.97 -27.29 -11.94
N ASP A 13 21.07 -27.28 -12.70
CA ASP A 13 22.08 -28.34 -12.72
C ASP A 13 22.70 -28.48 -11.33
N TYR A 14 23.01 -27.35 -10.69
CA TYR A 14 23.47 -27.31 -9.31
C TYR A 14 22.45 -27.92 -8.34
N LEU A 15 21.17 -27.52 -8.42
CA LEU A 15 20.11 -28.05 -7.56
C LEU A 15 19.83 -29.53 -7.79
N SER A 16 20.20 -30.05 -8.95
CA SER A 16 20.07 -31.47 -9.33
C SER A 16 21.32 -32.29 -8.97
N SER A 17 22.42 -31.63 -8.59
CA SER A 17 23.66 -32.29 -8.21
C SER A 17 23.52 -32.99 -6.85
N THR A 18 24.07 -34.20 -6.74
CA THR A 18 24.20 -34.92 -5.47
C THR A 18 25.42 -34.47 -4.66
N ASN A 19 26.22 -33.53 -5.17
CA ASN A 19 27.40 -33.02 -4.50
C ASN A 19 27.03 -31.97 -3.44
N ALA A 20 26.91 -32.43 -2.19
CA ALA A 20 26.60 -31.57 -1.04
C ALA A 20 27.65 -30.48 -0.76
N SER A 21 28.88 -30.63 -1.27
CA SER A 21 29.98 -29.68 -1.08
C SER A 21 30.01 -28.57 -2.14
N ALA A 22 29.22 -28.70 -3.21
CA ALA A 22 29.17 -27.69 -4.26
C ALA A 22 28.51 -26.40 -3.75
N MET A 23 29.13 -25.25 -4.04
CA MET A 23 28.54 -23.93 -3.79
C MET A 23 28.23 -23.24 -5.12
N PHE A 24 26.98 -22.83 -5.32
CA PHE A 24 26.58 -21.97 -6.43
C PHE A 24 26.41 -20.54 -5.95
N LEU A 25 27.47 -19.74 -6.07
CA LEU A 25 27.52 -18.36 -5.57
C LEU A 25 26.46 -17.46 -6.20
N SER A 26 26.06 -17.72 -7.45
CA SER A 26 25.07 -16.92 -8.18
C SER A 26 23.61 -17.29 -7.89
N LYS A 27 23.37 -18.15 -6.89
CA LYS A 27 22.01 -18.57 -6.48
C LYS A 27 21.11 -17.37 -6.13
N PRO A 28 21.58 -16.37 -5.35
CA PRO A 28 20.75 -15.22 -4.99
C PRO A 28 20.31 -14.39 -6.20
N GLU A 29 21.19 -14.16 -7.18
CA GLU A 29 20.88 -13.40 -8.39
C GLU A 29 19.87 -14.14 -9.27
N VAL A 30 19.99 -15.47 -9.39
CA VAL A 30 19.00 -16.29 -10.11
C VAL A 30 17.64 -16.22 -9.42
N LEU A 31 17.58 -16.38 -8.10
CA LEU A 31 16.32 -16.28 -7.35
C LEU A 31 15.73 -14.87 -7.46
N GLN A 32 16.54 -13.82 -7.42
CA GLN A 32 16.08 -12.45 -7.59
C GLN A 32 15.47 -12.23 -8.98
N ALA A 33 16.14 -12.70 -10.04
CA ALA A 33 15.64 -12.61 -11.41
C ALA A 33 14.30 -13.35 -11.56
N LEU A 34 14.19 -14.57 -11.01
CA LEU A 34 12.94 -15.34 -11.05
C LEU A 34 11.81 -14.66 -10.26
N ASN A 35 12.10 -14.07 -9.10
CA ASN A 35 11.13 -13.28 -8.34
C ASN A 35 10.63 -12.05 -9.12
N ILE A 36 11.51 -11.38 -9.88
CA ILE A 36 11.12 -10.25 -10.76
C ILE A 36 10.17 -10.73 -11.85
N VAL A 37 10.48 -11.85 -12.51
CA VAL A 37 9.65 -12.41 -13.59
C VAL A 37 8.27 -12.81 -13.06
N VAL A 38 8.21 -13.57 -11.97
CA VAL A 38 6.94 -14.04 -11.40
C VAL A 38 6.11 -12.88 -10.82
N GLY A 39 6.76 -11.87 -10.23
CA GLY A 39 6.09 -10.68 -9.70
C GLY A 39 5.74 -9.62 -10.75
N TYR A 40 6.08 -9.81 -12.02
CA TYR A 40 5.91 -8.79 -13.07
C TYR A 40 4.43 -8.51 -13.37
N TYR A 41 3.69 -9.56 -13.76
CA TYR A 41 2.28 -9.42 -14.17
C TYR A 41 1.40 -8.73 -13.12
N PRO A 42 1.36 -9.18 -11.85
CA PRO A 42 0.53 -8.53 -10.82
C PRO A 42 1.11 -7.20 -10.32
N LYS A 43 2.25 -6.75 -10.85
CA LYS A 43 2.78 -5.41 -10.59
C LYS A 43 2.38 -4.40 -11.66
N THR A 44 2.15 -4.87 -12.90
CA THR A 44 1.76 -4.04 -14.03
C THR A 44 0.26 -4.02 -14.29
N SER A 45 -0.50 -4.96 -13.71
CA SER A 45 -1.96 -4.99 -13.84
C SER A 45 -2.61 -3.81 -13.12
N GLU A 46 -3.61 -3.19 -13.76
CA GLU A 46 -4.44 -2.13 -13.18
C GLU A 46 -5.40 -2.66 -12.11
N GLU A 47 -5.61 -3.98 -12.08
CA GLU A 47 -6.52 -4.67 -11.14
C GLU A 47 -5.88 -4.91 -9.77
N THR A 48 -4.58 -4.65 -9.62
CA THR A 48 -3.83 -5.01 -8.42
C THR A 48 -2.97 -3.86 -7.91
N ILE A 49 -2.94 -3.68 -6.58
CA ILE A 49 -2.01 -2.77 -5.91
C ILE A 49 -0.82 -3.56 -5.36
N PRO A 50 0.41 -3.28 -5.81
CA PRO A 50 1.61 -3.86 -5.21
C PRO A 50 1.93 -3.16 -3.88
N LEU A 51 2.16 -3.93 -2.81
CA LEU A 51 2.52 -3.41 -1.48
C LEU A 51 3.79 -4.09 -0.95
N GLY A 52 4.91 -3.37 -1.02
CA GLY A 52 6.22 -3.93 -0.63
C GLY A 52 6.70 -5.02 -1.60
N SER A 53 7.52 -5.94 -1.12
CA SER A 53 8.11 -7.00 -1.96
C SER A 53 7.10 -8.12 -2.23
N ASN A 54 6.66 -8.23 -3.50
CA ASN A 54 5.81 -9.28 -4.07
C ASN A 54 4.49 -9.58 -3.33
N LYS A 55 3.91 -8.59 -2.63
CA LYS A 55 2.51 -8.68 -2.18
C LYS A 55 1.64 -7.87 -3.11
N HIS A 56 0.53 -8.46 -3.51
CA HIS A 56 -0.39 -7.92 -4.49
C HIS A 56 -1.80 -8.03 -3.93
N PHE A 57 -2.52 -6.91 -3.89
CA PHE A 57 -3.89 -6.85 -3.39
C PHE A 57 -4.82 -6.55 -4.55
N ASN A 58 -5.88 -7.34 -4.69
CA ASN A 58 -6.87 -7.10 -5.75
C ASN A 58 -7.67 -5.83 -5.40
N ILE A 59 -7.91 -4.99 -6.40
CA ILE A 59 -8.75 -3.80 -6.29
C ILE A 59 -9.84 -3.75 -7.35
N ASP A 60 -9.84 -4.68 -8.31
CA ASP A 60 -10.89 -4.77 -9.31
C ASP A 60 -12.26 -4.99 -8.65
N PRO A 61 -13.21 -4.05 -8.80
CA PRO A 61 -14.53 -4.17 -8.19
C PRO A 61 -15.29 -5.45 -8.55
N SER A 62 -14.95 -6.10 -9.68
CA SER A 62 -15.63 -7.31 -10.14
C SER A 62 -15.16 -8.59 -9.46
N SER A 63 -13.95 -8.59 -8.89
CA SER A 63 -13.28 -9.80 -8.38
C SER A 63 -12.63 -9.61 -7.01
N VAL A 64 -12.70 -8.40 -6.45
CA VAL A 64 -12.09 -8.07 -5.15
C VAL A 64 -12.84 -8.73 -3.99
N GLU A 65 -12.09 -9.48 -3.19
CA GLU A 65 -12.55 -9.96 -1.89
C GLU A 65 -12.39 -8.84 -0.86
N ARG A 66 -13.51 -8.25 -0.45
CA ARG A 66 -13.58 -7.23 0.60
C ARG A 66 -14.36 -7.74 1.79
N PHE A 67 -13.90 -7.37 2.99
CA PHE A 67 -14.63 -7.61 4.22
C PHE A 67 -14.70 -6.33 5.05
N ASP A 68 -15.91 -5.90 5.40
CA ASP A 68 -16.12 -4.70 6.21
C ASP A 68 -15.66 -4.95 7.66
N LEU A 69 -14.72 -4.12 8.14
CA LEU A 69 -14.25 -4.16 9.53
C LEU A 69 -15.00 -3.16 10.43
N GLY A 70 -15.86 -2.34 9.84
CA GLY A 70 -16.53 -1.24 10.49
C GLY A 70 -15.63 -0.01 10.67
N ALA A 71 -16.23 1.05 11.21
CA ALA A 71 -15.57 2.33 11.49
C ALA A 71 -14.83 2.97 10.29
N GLY A 72 -15.24 2.63 9.06
CA GLY A 72 -14.62 3.12 7.82
C GLY A 72 -13.39 2.34 7.39
N LEU A 73 -13.19 1.13 7.91
CA LEU A 73 -12.12 0.21 7.53
C LEU A 73 -12.69 -1.01 6.80
N GLU A 74 -11.90 -1.56 5.88
CA GLU A 74 -12.19 -2.81 5.19
C GLU A 74 -10.92 -3.65 5.05
N VAL A 75 -11.06 -4.97 4.94
CA VAL A 75 -9.98 -5.86 4.55
C VAL A 75 -9.98 -6.01 3.04
N LEU A 76 -8.80 -5.90 2.43
CA LEU A 76 -8.55 -6.35 1.07
C LEU A 76 -7.80 -7.68 1.09
N GLY A 77 -8.37 -8.65 0.38
CA GLY A 77 -7.70 -9.91 0.06
C GLY A 77 -6.62 -9.72 -1.00
N GLY A 78 -5.53 -10.45 -0.83
CA GLY A 78 -4.39 -10.42 -1.72
C GLY A 78 -3.53 -11.66 -1.57
N PHE A 79 -2.38 -11.65 -2.23
CA PHE A 79 -1.44 -12.74 -2.18
C PHE A 79 0.00 -12.24 -2.16
N PHE A 80 0.87 -13.08 -1.62
CA PHE A 80 2.31 -12.96 -1.71
C PHE A 80 2.85 -14.07 -2.60
N VAL A 81 3.72 -13.72 -3.55
CA VAL A 81 4.37 -14.70 -4.44
C VAL A 81 5.88 -14.63 -4.36
N SER A 82 6.55 -15.78 -4.28
CA SER A 82 8.01 -15.84 -4.29
C SER A 82 8.55 -17.12 -4.88
N VAL A 83 9.80 -17.09 -5.33
CA VAL A 83 10.51 -18.25 -5.85
C VAL A 83 11.56 -18.71 -4.84
N SER A 84 11.58 -20.02 -4.56
CA SER A 84 12.59 -20.68 -3.73
C SER A 84 13.24 -21.83 -4.51
N ALA A 85 14.46 -22.17 -4.12
CA ALA A 85 15.21 -23.29 -4.70
C ALA A 85 15.06 -24.54 -3.83
N ALA A 86 14.77 -25.68 -4.46
CA ALA A 86 14.66 -26.98 -3.82
C ALA A 86 15.45 -28.04 -4.62
N THR A 87 15.54 -29.26 -4.12
CA THR A 87 16.24 -30.35 -4.83
C THR A 87 15.61 -30.59 -6.20
N SER A 88 16.45 -30.47 -7.23
CA SER A 88 16.15 -30.63 -8.66
C SER A 88 15.09 -29.69 -9.24
N ARG A 89 14.67 -28.63 -8.53
CA ARG A 89 13.60 -27.74 -9.00
C ARG A 89 13.58 -26.37 -8.33
N PHE A 90 12.87 -25.44 -8.96
CA PHE A 90 12.39 -24.23 -8.29
C PHE A 90 10.94 -24.43 -7.84
N LEU A 91 10.59 -23.84 -6.70
CA LEU A 91 9.24 -23.83 -6.16
C LEU A 91 8.71 -22.40 -6.17
N ILE A 92 7.43 -22.25 -6.52
CA ILE A 92 6.71 -20.99 -6.37
C ILE A 92 5.91 -21.09 -5.07
N ASN A 93 6.20 -20.22 -4.12
CA ASN A 93 5.44 -20.07 -2.89
C ASN A 93 4.39 -18.97 -3.10
N CYS A 94 3.12 -19.34 -3.03
CA CYS A 94 1.97 -18.44 -3.05
C CYS A 94 1.24 -18.50 -1.71
N GLN A 95 1.05 -17.35 -1.05
CA GLN A 95 0.36 -17.26 0.23
C GLN A 95 -0.74 -16.22 0.16
N ILE A 96 -1.91 -16.52 0.70
CA ILE A 96 -2.98 -15.54 0.89
C ILE A 96 -2.51 -14.50 1.93
N LYS A 97 -2.84 -13.23 1.68
CA LYS A 97 -2.55 -12.10 2.56
C LYS A 97 -3.76 -11.19 2.65
N ASP A 98 -4.05 -10.74 3.86
CA ASP A 98 -5.10 -9.77 4.13
C ASP A 98 -4.48 -8.45 4.58
N ALA A 99 -5.02 -7.33 4.12
CA ALA A 99 -4.62 -6.00 4.55
C ALA A 99 -5.84 -5.19 4.99
N ALA A 100 -5.81 -4.68 6.22
CA ALA A 100 -6.75 -3.66 6.65
C ALA A 100 -6.42 -2.33 5.96
N CYS A 101 -7.43 -1.70 5.37
CA CYS A 101 -7.32 -0.44 4.65
C CYS A 101 -8.54 0.44 4.96
N TYR A 102 -8.45 1.71 4.58
CA TYR A 102 -9.58 2.64 4.67
C TYR A 102 -10.54 2.37 3.51
N GLN A 103 -11.84 2.38 3.80
CA GLN A 103 -12.86 2.29 2.77
C GLN A 103 -12.71 3.42 1.75
N GLU A 104 -12.80 3.07 0.47
CA GLU A 104 -12.73 4.07 -0.61
C GLU A 104 -13.94 5.01 -0.55
N GLY A 105 -13.68 6.32 -0.68
CA GLY A 105 -14.75 7.30 -0.82
C GLY A 105 -14.37 8.70 -0.35
N LYS A 106 -15.41 9.52 -0.13
CA LYS A 106 -15.23 10.86 0.44
C LYS A 106 -14.75 10.73 1.88
N LEU A 107 -13.79 11.56 2.27
CA LEU A 107 -13.27 11.63 3.65
C LEU A 107 -14.41 11.77 4.68
N SER A 108 -15.46 12.54 4.36
CA SER A 108 -16.62 12.70 5.21
C SER A 108 -17.34 11.39 5.52
N THR A 109 -17.41 10.46 4.56
CA THR A 109 -18.07 9.16 4.73
C THR A 109 -17.28 8.28 5.69
N VAL A 110 -15.95 8.22 5.52
CA VAL A 110 -15.04 7.48 6.41
C VAL A 110 -15.07 8.05 7.83
N MET A 111 -15.06 9.38 7.98
CA MET A 111 -15.21 10.05 9.27
C MET A 111 -16.57 9.75 9.94
N ALA A 112 -17.65 9.72 9.16
CA ALA A 112 -18.98 9.41 9.67
C ALA A 112 -19.09 7.96 10.14
N ALA A 113 -18.53 7.02 9.37
CA ALA A 113 -18.46 5.61 9.75
C ALA A 113 -17.68 5.43 11.06
N TYR A 114 -16.50 6.06 11.19
CA TYR A 114 -15.73 6.04 12.44
C TYR A 114 -16.53 6.61 13.62
N ARG A 115 -17.26 7.72 13.44
CA ARG A 115 -18.09 8.29 14.52
C ARG A 115 -19.28 7.41 14.91
N ARG A 116 -19.79 6.61 13.98
CA ARG A 116 -20.96 5.74 14.21
C ARG A 116 -20.58 4.49 15.00
N GLU A 117 -19.44 3.88 14.66
CA GLU A 117 -19.07 2.54 15.15
C GLU A 117 -17.82 2.55 16.04
N GLY A 118 -16.98 3.57 15.92
CA GLY A 118 -15.76 3.72 16.70
C GLY A 118 -15.99 4.41 18.05
N PRO A 119 -14.93 4.52 18.87
CA PRO A 119 -15.01 5.20 20.16
C PRO A 119 -15.41 6.68 20.01
N PRO A 120 -16.32 7.22 20.85
CA PRO A 120 -16.77 8.61 20.78
C PRO A 120 -15.70 9.57 21.32
N SER A 121 -14.61 9.74 20.57
CA SER A 121 -13.48 10.59 20.93
C SER A 121 -12.93 11.36 19.73
N VAL A 122 -12.85 12.68 19.85
CA VAL A 122 -12.25 13.55 18.83
C VAL A 122 -10.76 13.26 18.66
N TYR A 123 -10.05 12.98 19.75
CA TYR A 123 -8.65 12.56 19.71
C TYR A 123 -8.46 11.19 19.05
N GLY A 124 -9.42 10.27 19.26
CA GLY A 124 -9.43 8.99 18.56
C GLY A 124 -9.62 9.17 17.05
N LEU A 125 -10.54 10.06 16.66
CA LEU A 125 -10.73 10.42 15.25
C LEU A 125 -9.48 11.10 14.66
N GLU A 126 -8.82 12.00 15.38
CA GLU A 126 -7.55 12.57 14.92
C GLU A 126 -6.52 11.47 14.69
N ALA A 127 -6.32 10.57 15.66
CA ALA A 127 -5.36 9.48 15.54
C ALA A 127 -5.67 8.57 14.33
N PHE A 128 -6.95 8.29 14.09
CA PHE A 128 -7.43 7.51 12.96
C PHE A 128 -7.15 8.17 11.60
N LEU A 129 -7.27 9.50 11.52
CA LEU A 129 -7.05 10.26 10.28
C LEU A 129 -5.59 10.68 10.07
N LYS A 130 -4.77 10.67 11.12
CA LYS A 130 -3.40 11.16 11.07
C LYS A 130 -2.58 10.36 10.06
N LYS A 131 -1.86 11.07 9.21
CA LYS A 131 -1.06 10.52 8.09
C LYS A 131 -1.87 9.89 6.96
N LEU A 132 -3.21 9.97 6.98
CA LEU A 132 -4.02 9.53 5.86
C LEU A 132 -3.78 10.43 4.64
N GLY A 133 -3.45 9.81 3.51
CA GLY A 133 -3.35 10.47 2.22
C GLY A 133 -4.73 10.64 1.60
N ILE A 134 -5.11 11.87 1.27
CA ILE A 134 -6.41 12.21 0.66
C ILE A 134 -6.21 12.92 -0.68
N ARG A 135 -7.08 12.65 -1.63
CA ARG A 135 -7.16 13.42 -2.89
C ARG A 135 -7.95 14.70 -2.64
N VAL A 136 -7.33 15.83 -2.92
CA VAL A 136 -7.99 17.14 -2.87
C VAL A 136 -8.74 17.38 -4.17
N THR A 137 -10.05 17.50 -4.10
CA THR A 137 -10.93 17.65 -5.29
C THR A 137 -11.26 19.11 -5.62
N HIS A 138 -11.14 20.03 -4.66
CA HIS A 138 -11.49 21.45 -4.87
C HIS A 138 -10.37 22.27 -5.53
N ILE A 139 -9.15 21.73 -5.65
CA ILE A 139 -8.02 22.38 -6.32
C ILE A 139 -7.78 21.65 -7.64
N ARG A 140 -8.32 22.19 -8.73
CA ARG A 140 -8.13 21.62 -10.08
C ARG A 140 -6.85 22.17 -10.71
N ARG A 141 -5.98 21.28 -11.18
CA ARG A 141 -4.80 21.62 -11.99
C ARG A 141 -4.81 20.73 -13.20
N VAL A 142 -4.67 21.31 -14.38
CA VAL A 142 -4.60 20.58 -15.65
C VAL A 142 -3.19 20.58 -16.20
N ASN A 143 -2.79 19.52 -16.89
CA ASN A 143 -1.55 19.48 -17.66
C ASN A 143 -1.73 20.18 -19.02
N SER A 144 -0.66 20.30 -19.80
CA SER A 144 -0.71 20.89 -21.14
C SER A 144 -1.61 20.12 -22.13
N GLN A 145 -1.99 18.88 -21.80
CA GLN A 145 -2.91 18.05 -22.58
C GLN A 145 -4.37 18.14 -22.09
N GLY A 146 -4.66 19.04 -21.14
CA GLY A 146 -6.02 19.24 -20.59
C GLY A 146 -6.48 18.17 -19.60
N GLN A 147 -5.61 17.24 -19.20
CA GLN A 147 -5.92 16.19 -18.23
C GLN A 147 -5.75 16.71 -16.80
N ASP A 148 -6.65 16.31 -15.90
CA ASP A 148 -6.56 16.64 -14.49
C ASP A 148 -5.37 15.95 -13.84
N ILE A 149 -4.57 16.73 -13.11
CA ILE A 149 -3.45 16.25 -12.29
C ILE A 149 -3.98 15.99 -10.88
N PRO A 150 -4.10 14.72 -10.44
CA PRO A 150 -4.57 14.40 -9.10
C PRO A 150 -3.63 14.99 -8.04
N ARG A 151 -4.19 15.70 -7.07
CA ARG A 151 -3.40 16.29 -5.98
C ARG A 151 -3.69 15.58 -4.67
N PHE A 152 -2.69 14.86 -4.18
CA PHE A 152 -2.77 14.20 -2.88
C PHE A 152 -2.15 15.08 -1.79
N LYS A 153 -2.77 15.08 -0.61
CA LYS A 153 -2.32 15.75 0.60
C LYS A 153 -2.43 14.78 1.77
N ILE A 154 -1.58 14.96 2.78
CA ILE A 154 -1.59 14.14 3.98
C ILE A 154 -2.25 14.93 5.10
N ILE A 155 -3.17 14.31 5.83
CA ILE A 155 -3.76 14.89 7.04
C ILE A 155 -2.71 14.88 8.15
N THR A 156 -2.37 16.05 8.68
CA THR A 156 -1.39 16.21 9.76
C THR A 156 -2.02 16.10 11.15
N GLY A 157 -3.29 16.50 11.27
CA GLY A 157 -4.07 16.51 12.50
C GLY A 157 -5.41 17.20 12.27
N LEU A 158 -6.21 17.28 13.33
CA LEU A 158 -7.43 18.09 13.37
C LEU A 158 -7.12 19.49 13.91
N ALA A 159 -7.99 20.46 13.60
CA ALA A 159 -7.85 21.83 14.10
C ALA A 159 -7.74 21.85 15.63
N SER A 160 -6.81 22.64 16.16
CA SER A 160 -6.52 22.76 17.58
C SER A 160 -6.41 24.22 18.01
N PRO A 161 -6.84 24.59 19.23
CA PRO A 161 -6.58 25.93 19.80
C PRO A 161 -5.10 26.33 19.86
N ALA A 162 -4.18 25.36 19.76
CA ALA A 162 -2.74 25.61 19.70
C ALA A 162 -2.22 25.91 18.28
N ASP A 163 -3.06 25.79 17.25
CA ASP A 163 -2.64 25.99 15.86
C ASP A 163 -2.16 27.42 15.63
N GLY A 164 -0.99 27.55 14.99
CA GLY A 164 -0.42 28.84 14.66
C GLY A 164 -0.03 29.70 15.86
N LYS A 165 0.05 29.17 17.09
CA LYS A 165 0.35 29.93 18.33
C LYS A 165 1.60 30.82 18.25
N SER A 166 2.57 30.48 17.40
CA SER A 166 3.80 31.25 17.18
C SER A 166 3.72 32.28 16.03
N LEU A 167 2.59 32.36 15.33
CA LEU A 167 2.38 33.27 14.21
C LEU A 167 1.83 34.61 14.70
N ALA A 168 2.09 35.70 13.97
CA ALA A 168 1.57 37.03 14.29
C ALA A 168 0.04 37.11 14.27
N HIS A 169 -0.61 36.31 13.41
CA HIS A 169 -2.06 36.21 13.27
C HIS A 169 -2.48 34.73 13.29
N PRO A 170 -2.62 34.12 14.49
CA PRO A 170 -3.05 32.73 14.61
C PRO A 170 -4.53 32.56 14.22
N PRO A 171 -4.93 31.39 13.71
CA PRO A 171 -6.34 31.06 13.50
C PRO A 171 -7.12 31.02 14.83
N ILE A 172 -8.40 31.38 14.80
CA ILE A 172 -9.26 31.36 15.99
C ILE A 172 -10.01 30.03 16.03
N VAL A 173 -9.44 29.05 16.72
CA VAL A 173 -10.01 27.70 16.82
C VAL A 173 -10.73 27.55 18.16
N SER A 174 -12.06 27.42 18.13
CA SER A 174 -12.89 27.37 19.35
C SER A 174 -12.69 26.12 20.22
N LYS A 175 -12.43 24.96 19.60
CA LYS A 175 -12.24 23.66 20.27
C LYS A 175 -11.39 22.72 19.41
N HIS A 176 -10.84 21.68 20.02
CA HIS A 176 -10.16 20.64 19.26
C HIS A 176 -11.13 19.91 18.32
N GLY A 177 -10.74 19.71 17.07
CA GLY A 177 -11.61 19.17 16.02
C GLY A 177 -12.70 20.13 15.54
N ALA A 178 -12.51 21.44 15.72
CA ALA A 178 -13.42 22.47 15.22
C ALA A 178 -13.69 22.32 13.71
N GLY A 179 -14.92 22.57 13.31
CA GLY A 179 -15.34 22.51 11.91
C GLY A 179 -14.99 23.78 11.11
N PRO A 180 -15.22 23.80 9.79
CA PRO A 180 -14.88 24.93 8.92
C PRO A 180 -15.59 26.26 9.24
N ARG A 181 -16.66 26.24 10.03
CA ARG A 181 -17.38 27.44 10.48
C ARG A 181 -16.91 27.93 11.85
N GLU A 182 -15.97 27.22 12.47
CA GLU A 182 -15.49 27.41 13.83
C GLU A 182 -13.97 27.69 13.88
N VAL A 183 -13.36 27.98 12.72
CA VAL A 183 -11.92 28.27 12.49
C VAL A 183 -11.72 29.47 11.56
#